data_AF-A0A6B3NJE3-F1
#
_entry.id   AF-A0A6B3NJE3-F1
#
_cell.length_a   1.000
_cell.length_b   1.000
_cell.length_c   1.000
_cell.angle_alpha   90.00
_cell.angle_beta   90.00
_cell.angle_gamma   90.00
#
_symmetry.space_group_name_H-M   'P 1'
#
loop_
_entity.id
_entity.type
_entity.pdbx_description
1 polymer ?
#
loop_
_entity_poly.entity_id
_entity_poly.type
_entity_poly.pdbx_seq_one_letter_code
_entity_poly.pdbx_strand_id
1 'polypeptide(L)'
;MRRGGRVIVSGPVGNLSQPAVRNRLRTLLGAYWGFNLSQGNTVETLSTDQEIRMGQEELAGIIQGGAVIPTSDDSTIAGVWNQDDNPPAVVTTEQSTFFGWRWGVDKVASAEVDSAWLRAAIDRYGLNFQESNTATEESPSYCMSSQTPNNAASRIVVNHGRVVPTSSNQVLRRVPANSESRETLTPLQLSAMGQELENLIGRFESALLAANAANSGLDLQTGAAIQQFLVNNEKENANLDKINTATAIITQAKAGLQNFLQAVAKQDDYRARQHWLQTRRLLWENYPTDRPLAQPEIRAIWLDRGTIVSTKSKRDLAKIFDKLAKAGFNTVFFETVNASYPIYPSRVAPEQNPLVKGWDPLEAAVELAHERGMELHAWVWIFAAANQRHNTVLEQPVDYRGPILERHPDWGIVDKQGRLFH
;
A
#
# COMPACT_ATOMS: atom_id res chain seq x y z
N MET A 1 10.23 27.88 -18.79
CA MET A 1 9.69 28.32 -17.49
C MET A 1 8.62 27.34 -17.03
N ARG A 2 8.97 26.33 -16.21
CA ARG A 2 7.95 25.52 -15.51
C ARG A 2 7.67 26.24 -14.19
N ARG A 3 6.78 27.24 -14.21
CA ARG A 3 6.25 27.79 -12.95
C ARG A 3 5.25 26.77 -12.42
N GLY A 4 5.74 25.75 -11.73
CA GLY A 4 4.89 24.87 -10.92
C GLY A 4 4.14 25.70 -9.88
N GLY A 5 2.96 25.22 -9.47
CA GLY A 5 2.19 25.81 -8.38
C GLY A 5 2.59 25.22 -7.03
N ARG A 6 2.28 25.95 -5.96
CA ARG A 6 2.37 25.45 -4.57
C ARG A 6 1.03 24.83 -4.18
N VAL A 7 1.05 23.80 -3.34
CA VAL A 7 -0.17 23.07 -2.96
C VAL A 7 -0.23 22.84 -1.45
N ILE A 8 -1.41 23.06 -0.87
CA ILE A 8 -1.73 22.62 0.49
C ILE A 8 -2.63 21.40 0.36
N VAL A 9 -2.28 20.33 1.04
CA VAL A 9 -2.95 19.02 1.00
C VAL A 9 -3.36 18.65 2.40
N SER A 10 -4.52 18.01 2.52
CA SER A 10 -5.06 17.58 3.80
C SER A 10 -5.79 16.25 3.65
N GLY A 11 -5.62 15.37 4.64
CA GLY A 11 -6.34 14.11 4.72
C GLY A 11 -5.73 12.99 3.87
N PRO A 12 -6.44 11.85 3.73
CA PRO A 12 -5.94 10.63 3.06
C PRO A 12 -5.91 10.74 1.53
N VAL A 13 -5.24 11.78 1.01
CA VAL A 13 -5.17 12.08 -0.43
C VAL A 13 -4.43 10.98 -1.18
N GLY A 14 -5.06 10.51 -2.26
CA GLY A 14 -4.50 9.46 -3.11
C GLY A 14 -4.72 8.02 -2.63
N ASN A 15 -5.26 7.81 -1.42
CA ASN A 15 -5.44 6.45 -0.87
C ASN A 15 -6.35 5.57 -1.73
N LEU A 16 -7.44 6.14 -2.27
CA LEU A 16 -8.38 5.45 -3.16
C LEU A 16 -7.95 5.47 -4.64
N SER A 17 -6.79 6.05 -4.96
CA SER A 17 -6.30 6.13 -6.33
C SER A 17 -5.64 4.82 -6.79
N GLN A 18 -5.56 4.62 -8.10
CA GLN A 18 -4.79 3.52 -8.69
C GLN A 18 -3.29 3.63 -8.30
N PRO A 19 -2.54 2.51 -8.25
CA PRO A 19 -1.15 2.50 -7.81
C PRO A 19 -0.24 3.51 -8.52
N ALA A 20 -0.37 3.64 -9.84
CA ALA A 20 0.42 4.60 -10.62
C ALA A 20 0.12 6.06 -10.26
N VAL A 21 -1.15 6.38 -9.98
CA VAL A 21 -1.57 7.73 -9.56
C VAL A 21 -1.09 8.00 -8.14
N ARG A 22 -1.24 7.03 -7.23
CA ARG A 22 -0.75 7.14 -5.86
C ARG A 22 0.77 7.35 -5.79
N ASN A 23 1.54 6.66 -6.63
CA ASN A 23 2.99 6.87 -6.71
C ASN A 23 3.34 8.26 -7.25
N ARG A 24 2.62 8.75 -8.27
CA ARG A 24 2.81 10.13 -8.77
C ARG A 24 2.46 11.19 -7.73
N LEU A 25 1.38 10.98 -6.97
CA LEU A 25 0.98 11.88 -5.89
C LEU A 25 2.03 11.90 -4.78
N ARG A 26 2.57 10.74 -4.37
CA ARG A 26 3.69 10.66 -3.42
C ARG A 26 4.89 11.50 -3.87
N THR A 27 5.35 11.30 -5.11
CA THR A 27 6.46 12.08 -5.67
C THR A 27 6.16 13.57 -5.77
N LEU A 28 4.93 13.94 -6.13
CA LEU A 28 4.54 15.34 -6.30
C LEU A 28 4.42 16.08 -4.95
N LEU A 29 3.86 15.41 -3.94
CA LEU A 29 3.53 16.00 -2.65
C LEU A 29 4.65 15.83 -1.62
N GLY A 30 5.73 15.12 -1.95
CA GLY A 30 6.79 14.75 -1.02
C GLY A 30 6.35 13.79 0.09
N ALA A 31 5.06 13.56 0.29
CA ALA A 31 4.54 12.75 1.38
C ALA A 31 3.26 12.00 1.00
N TYR A 32 2.86 11.05 1.84
CA TYR A 32 1.55 10.41 1.76
C TYR A 32 0.97 10.08 3.12
N TRP A 33 -0.34 9.86 3.14
CA TRP A 33 -1.04 9.36 4.30
C TRP A 33 -0.65 7.92 4.63
N GLY A 34 0.05 7.71 5.75
CA GLY A 34 0.48 6.39 6.20
C GLY A 34 -0.66 5.61 6.84
N PHE A 35 -1.10 6.05 8.01
CA PHE A 35 -2.10 5.36 8.83
C PHE A 35 -2.91 6.36 9.65
N ASN A 36 -4.13 5.98 10.03
CA ASN A 36 -4.98 6.80 10.91
C ASN A 36 -4.54 6.64 12.37
N LEU A 37 -4.70 7.70 13.16
CA LEU A 37 -4.60 7.60 14.61
C LEU A 37 -5.91 7.08 15.20
N SER A 38 -5.81 6.33 16.29
CA SER A 38 -6.96 5.76 17.00
C SER A 38 -7.74 6.81 17.79
N GLN A 39 -7.08 7.89 18.21
CA GLN A 39 -7.66 8.99 18.98
C GLN A 39 -7.19 10.33 18.42
N GLY A 40 -7.95 11.38 18.68
CA GLY A 40 -7.50 12.73 18.39
C GLY A 40 -6.39 13.13 19.35
N ASN A 41 -5.37 13.81 18.83
CA ASN A 41 -4.21 14.27 19.59
C ASN A 41 -3.87 15.72 19.21
N THR A 42 -3.05 16.38 20.02
CA THR A 42 -2.50 17.70 19.68
C THR A 42 -1.31 17.56 18.73
N VAL A 43 -1.03 18.61 17.97
CA VAL A 43 0.14 18.68 17.09
C VAL A 43 1.16 19.62 17.69
N GLU A 44 2.39 19.13 17.83
CA GLU A 44 3.54 19.92 18.25
C GLU A 44 4.37 20.30 17.02
N THR A 45 4.77 21.56 16.94
CA THR A 45 5.64 22.02 15.86
C THR A 45 7.10 21.72 16.21
N LEU A 46 7.84 21.18 15.25
CA LEU A 46 9.28 20.97 15.41
C LEU A 46 9.99 22.25 14.98
N SER A 47 10.77 22.85 15.88
CA SER A 47 11.45 24.13 15.69
C SER A 47 12.62 24.08 14.69
N THR A 48 12.74 23.01 13.91
CA THR A 48 14.01 22.60 13.31
C THR A 48 14.34 23.24 11.97
N ASP A 49 13.44 23.97 11.33
CA ASP A 49 13.78 24.90 10.25
C ASP A 49 12.61 25.86 9.97
N GLN A 50 12.92 27.09 9.56
CA GLN A 50 12.17 28.34 9.71
C GLN A 50 10.75 28.49 9.09
N GLU A 51 9.97 27.44 8.81
CA GLU A 51 8.90 27.57 7.82
C GLU A 51 7.45 27.60 8.34
N ILE A 52 7.14 27.05 9.53
CA ILE A 52 5.79 27.16 10.14
C ILE A 52 5.96 27.76 11.54
N ARG A 53 5.54 29.03 11.70
CA ARG A 53 5.57 29.75 12.99
C ARG A 53 4.15 29.88 13.51
N MET A 54 3.84 29.24 14.63
CA MET A 54 2.56 29.40 15.33
C MET A 54 2.80 29.58 16.83
N GLY A 55 1.89 30.29 17.49
CA GLY A 55 1.88 30.39 18.94
C GLY A 55 1.46 29.07 19.59
N GLN A 56 2.01 28.73 20.76
CA GLN A 56 1.61 27.52 21.49
C GLN A 56 0.11 27.48 21.84
N GLU A 57 -0.54 28.63 22.00
CA GLU A 57 -2.00 28.72 22.24
C GLU A 57 -2.84 28.38 21.00
N GLU A 58 -2.34 28.62 19.80
CA GLU A 58 -3.03 28.31 18.53
C GLU A 58 -2.97 26.82 18.19
N LEU A 59 -2.02 26.10 18.79
CA LEU A 59 -1.83 24.65 18.66
C LEU A 59 -2.68 23.84 19.66
N ALA A 60 -3.36 24.51 20.59
CA ALA A 60 -4.11 23.89 21.67
C ALA A 60 -5.48 23.37 21.18
N GLY A 61 -5.47 22.32 20.35
CA GLY A 61 -6.68 21.65 19.90
C GLY A 61 -6.46 20.16 19.66
N ILE A 62 -7.42 19.35 20.09
CA ILE A 62 -7.43 17.92 19.81
C ILE A 62 -7.87 17.75 18.35
N ILE A 63 -6.99 17.18 17.52
CA ILE A 63 -7.24 16.94 16.11
C ILE A 63 -7.30 15.44 15.84
N GLN A 64 -8.35 14.98 15.17
CA GLN A 64 -8.45 13.59 14.72
C GLN A 64 -7.77 13.40 13.36
N GLY A 65 -6.58 12.78 13.38
CA GLY A 65 -5.72 12.70 12.21
C GLY A 65 -5.14 11.33 11.92
N GLY A 66 -4.06 11.34 11.14
CA GLY A 66 -3.25 10.21 10.75
C GLY A 66 -1.80 10.66 10.53
N ALA A 67 -0.90 9.69 10.57
CA ALA A 67 0.51 9.92 10.32
C ALA A 67 0.74 10.16 8.82
N VAL A 68 1.52 11.19 8.50
CA VAL A 68 1.98 11.51 7.15
C VAL A 68 3.42 11.04 7.00
N ILE A 69 3.72 10.27 5.96
CA ILE A 69 5.04 9.66 5.76
C ILE A 69 5.77 10.43 4.65
N PRO A 70 6.94 11.03 4.93
CA PRO A 70 7.78 11.66 3.92
C PRO A 70 8.32 10.61 2.93
N THR A 71 8.53 11.01 1.68
CA THR A 71 8.93 10.11 0.58
C THR A 71 10.19 10.56 -0.16
N SER A 72 10.72 11.72 0.18
CA SER A 72 11.85 12.34 -0.50
C SER A 72 12.76 13.04 0.50
N ASP A 73 14.02 13.22 0.13
CA ASP A 73 15.05 13.84 0.98
C ASP A 73 14.80 15.35 1.21
N ASP A 74 13.98 15.99 0.38
CA ASP A 74 13.53 17.39 0.53
C ASP A 74 12.24 17.53 1.39
N SER A 75 11.72 16.42 1.91
CA SER A 75 10.57 16.43 2.81
C SER A 75 11.01 16.66 4.26
N THR A 76 10.47 17.70 4.87
CA THR A 76 10.73 18.08 6.25
C THR A 76 9.50 17.86 7.11
N ILE A 77 9.69 17.36 8.34
CA ILE A 77 8.60 17.20 9.30
C ILE A 77 8.44 18.53 10.04
N ALA A 78 7.35 19.25 9.76
CA ALA A 78 7.05 20.53 10.39
C ALA A 78 6.23 20.39 11.68
N GLY A 79 5.55 19.27 11.86
CA GLY A 79 4.82 18.98 13.09
C GLY A 79 4.63 17.49 13.32
N VAL A 80 4.54 17.11 14.58
CA VAL A 80 4.37 15.73 15.06
C VAL A 80 3.15 15.64 15.97
N TRP A 81 2.52 14.48 15.98
CA TRP A 81 1.44 14.18 16.92
C TRP A 81 2.03 13.99 18.32
N ASN A 82 1.46 14.65 19.33
CA ASN A 82 1.83 14.41 20.72
C ASN A 82 1.21 13.09 21.19
N GLN A 83 1.93 12.00 20.93
CA GLN A 83 1.62 10.63 21.37
C GLN A 83 2.90 9.78 21.31
N ASP A 84 2.82 8.53 21.72
CA ASP A 84 3.93 7.58 21.61
C ASP A 84 4.49 7.55 20.16
N ASP A 85 5.82 7.58 20.06
CA ASP A 85 6.63 7.65 18.84
C ASP A 85 6.56 8.95 18.01
N ASN A 86 5.83 9.98 18.47
CA ASN A 86 5.73 11.29 17.83
C ASN A 86 5.60 11.23 16.28
N PRO A 87 4.60 10.51 15.74
CA PRO A 87 4.51 10.32 14.30
C PRO A 87 4.28 11.66 13.59
N PRO A 88 4.74 11.83 12.34
CA PRO A 88 4.63 13.10 11.65
C PRO A 88 3.16 13.45 11.38
N ALA A 89 2.77 14.65 11.80
CA ALA A 89 1.45 15.23 11.58
C ALA A 89 1.45 16.17 10.38
N VAL A 90 2.54 16.89 10.15
CA VAL A 90 2.69 17.84 9.05
C VAL A 90 4.01 17.64 8.36
N VAL A 91 3.97 17.44 7.05
CA VAL A 91 5.16 17.30 6.20
C VAL A 91 5.16 18.41 5.15
N THR A 92 6.32 19.02 4.96
CA THR A 92 6.52 20.13 4.03
C THR A 92 7.61 19.82 3.02
N THR A 93 7.45 20.34 1.81
CA THR A 93 8.52 20.49 0.80
C THR A 93 8.58 21.96 0.37
N GLU A 94 9.45 22.33 -0.56
CA GLU A 94 9.46 23.68 -1.16
C GLU A 94 8.12 24.07 -1.84
N GLN A 95 7.36 23.07 -2.30
CA GLN A 95 6.16 23.27 -3.12
C GLN A 95 4.88 22.74 -2.48
N SER A 96 4.98 22.04 -1.35
CA SER A 96 3.80 21.44 -0.73
C SER A 96 3.80 21.50 0.79
N THR A 97 2.60 21.57 1.34
CA THR A 97 2.32 21.41 2.78
C THR A 97 1.25 20.36 2.93
N PHE A 98 1.54 19.28 3.65
CA PHE A 98 0.64 18.15 3.84
C PHE A 98 0.21 18.05 5.30
N PHE A 99 -1.07 18.28 5.57
CA PHE A 99 -1.71 18.10 6.88
C PHE A 99 -2.24 16.68 7.08
N GLY A 100 -1.87 16.10 8.22
CA GLY A 100 -2.29 14.78 8.69
C GLY A 100 -3.71 14.73 9.24
N TRP A 101 -4.59 15.66 8.91
CA TRP A 101 -6.01 15.61 9.27
C TRP A 101 -6.86 16.13 8.12
N ARG A 102 -8.18 15.95 8.20
CA ARG A 102 -9.13 16.44 7.21
C ARG A 102 -9.57 17.85 7.59
N TRP A 103 -9.23 18.81 6.74
CA TRP A 103 -9.56 20.21 6.88
C TRP A 103 -11.05 20.50 6.77
N GLY A 104 -11.54 21.44 7.58
CA GLY A 104 -12.89 22.00 7.46
C GLY A 104 -13.99 20.99 7.81
N VAL A 105 -13.65 19.99 8.62
CA VAL A 105 -14.60 19.00 9.12
C VAL A 105 -14.73 19.23 10.63
N ASP A 106 -15.87 19.73 11.07
CA ASP A 106 -16.12 20.19 12.45
C ASP A 106 -15.81 19.13 13.54
N LYS A 107 -15.85 17.84 13.19
CA LYS A 107 -15.55 16.72 14.11
C LYS A 107 -14.07 16.31 14.12
N VAL A 108 -13.24 16.93 13.28
CA VAL A 108 -11.83 16.58 13.07
C VAL A 108 -10.90 17.60 13.69
N ALA A 109 -11.14 18.89 13.47
CA ALA A 109 -10.42 20.00 14.08
C ALA A 109 -11.41 21.16 14.27
N SER A 110 -11.13 22.06 15.22
CA SER A 110 -11.91 23.28 15.35
C SER A 110 -11.57 24.26 14.21
N ALA A 111 -12.49 25.16 13.89
CA ALA A 111 -12.28 26.15 12.84
C ALA A 111 -11.10 27.09 13.15
N GLU A 112 -10.82 27.33 14.43
CA GLU A 112 -9.69 28.15 14.91
C GLU A 112 -8.36 27.44 14.62
N VAL A 113 -8.27 26.14 14.94
CA VAL A 113 -7.09 25.31 14.70
C VAL A 113 -6.81 25.22 13.20
N ASP A 114 -7.83 24.93 12.40
CA ASP A 114 -7.71 24.95 10.95
C ASP A 114 -7.25 26.35 10.49
N SER A 115 -7.95 27.43 10.86
CA SER A 115 -7.55 28.78 10.42
C SER A 115 -6.10 29.14 10.77
N ALA A 116 -5.60 28.74 11.94
CA ALA A 116 -4.22 28.94 12.35
C ALA A 116 -3.22 28.19 11.45
N TRP A 117 -3.43 26.89 11.21
CA TRP A 117 -2.56 26.08 10.35
C TRP A 117 -2.54 26.58 8.89
N LEU A 118 -3.63 27.17 8.41
CA LEU A 118 -3.73 27.67 7.04
C LEU A 118 -2.94 28.95 6.90
N ARG A 119 -3.13 29.88 7.84
CA ARG A 119 -2.33 31.11 7.90
C ARG A 119 -0.85 30.75 7.93
N ALA A 120 -0.44 29.83 8.80
CA ALA A 120 0.95 29.40 8.89
C ALA A 120 1.48 28.76 7.59
N ALA A 121 0.67 27.92 6.92
CA ALA A 121 1.05 27.32 5.63
C ALA A 121 1.06 28.33 4.46
N ILE A 122 0.23 29.37 4.50
CA ILE A 122 0.20 30.45 3.50
C ILE A 122 1.38 31.41 3.72
N ASP A 123 1.64 31.79 4.97
CA ASP A 123 2.75 32.66 5.38
C ASP A 123 4.09 32.05 5.02
N ARG A 124 4.21 30.72 5.14
CA ARG A 124 5.35 29.93 4.64
C ARG A 124 5.67 30.26 3.17
N TYR A 125 4.67 30.53 2.36
CA TYR A 125 4.82 30.86 0.94
C TYR A 125 5.03 32.36 0.66
N GLY A 126 5.12 33.19 1.71
CA GLY A 126 5.34 34.64 1.62
C GLY A 126 4.09 35.42 1.20
N LEU A 127 2.90 34.87 1.44
CA LEU A 127 1.62 35.50 1.09
C LEU A 127 0.99 36.11 2.35
N ASN A 128 1.27 37.37 2.67
CA ASN A 128 0.66 38.02 3.83
C ASN A 128 -0.85 38.19 3.66
N PHE A 129 -1.63 37.58 4.54
CA PHE A 129 -3.07 37.80 4.62
C PHE A 129 -3.34 39.15 5.32
N GLN A 130 -3.86 40.14 4.60
CA GLN A 130 -4.47 41.31 5.23
C GLN A 130 -5.90 40.93 5.60
N GLU A 131 -6.20 40.80 6.89
CA GLU A 131 -7.58 40.65 7.35
C GLU A 131 -8.39 41.88 6.94
N SER A 132 -9.23 41.74 5.91
CA SER A 132 -10.30 42.70 5.68
C SER A 132 -11.32 42.52 6.79
N ASN A 133 -11.26 43.40 7.79
CA ASN A 133 -12.29 43.59 8.82
C ASN A 133 -13.60 44.09 8.17
N THR A 134 -14.29 43.20 7.47
CA THR A 134 -15.71 43.34 7.16
C THR A 134 -16.39 42.08 7.68
N ALA A 135 -16.63 42.07 8.98
CA ALA A 135 -17.69 41.27 9.55
C ALA A 135 -19.02 41.83 9.03
N THR A 136 -19.50 41.29 7.92
CA THR A 136 -20.93 41.28 7.64
C THR A 136 -21.43 39.90 8.05
N GLU A 137 -22.25 39.88 9.10
CA GLU A 137 -23.12 38.78 9.46
C GLU A 137 -23.99 38.41 8.24
N GLU A 138 -23.52 37.48 7.42
CA GLU A 138 -24.30 36.60 6.55
C GLU A 138 -23.31 35.77 5.73
N SER A 139 -23.04 34.54 6.17
CA SER A 139 -22.34 33.55 5.37
C SER A 139 -23.15 33.29 4.09
N PRO A 140 -22.59 33.46 2.87
CA PRO A 140 -23.30 33.09 1.66
C PRO A 140 -23.55 31.57 1.68
N SER A 141 -24.82 31.18 1.66
CA SER A 141 -25.23 29.78 1.65
C SER A 141 -24.78 29.09 0.36
N TYR A 142 -23.60 28.47 0.40
CA TYR A 142 -23.12 27.52 -0.61
C TYR A 142 -23.38 26.08 -0.17
N CYS A 143 -24.61 25.80 0.25
CA CYS A 143 -25.14 24.44 0.36
C CYS A 143 -26.32 24.30 -0.59
N MET A 144 -26.06 24.00 -1.86
CA MET A 144 -27.12 23.54 -2.76
C MET A 144 -27.48 22.10 -2.40
N SER A 145 -28.63 21.93 -1.74
CA SER A 145 -29.34 20.66 -1.64
C SER A 145 -29.57 20.09 -3.03
N SER A 146 -29.15 18.85 -3.28
CA SER A 146 -29.37 18.17 -4.55
C SER A 146 -30.84 17.79 -4.72
N GLN A 147 -31.65 18.71 -5.23
CA GLN A 147 -32.92 18.41 -5.90
C GLN A 147 -32.64 18.10 -7.38
N THR A 148 -33.17 16.98 -7.85
CA THR A 148 -33.15 16.54 -9.26
C THR A 148 -33.84 17.53 -10.20
N PRO A 149 -33.26 17.90 -11.36
CA PRO A 149 -34.00 18.60 -12.41
C PRO A 149 -34.30 17.71 -13.62
N ASN A 150 -35.58 17.72 -13.99
CA ASN A 150 -36.13 17.29 -15.27
C ASN A 150 -35.63 18.15 -16.45
N ASN A 151 -35.73 17.55 -17.64
CA ASN A 151 -35.48 18.08 -18.98
C ASN A 151 -35.90 19.53 -19.26
N ALA A 152 -35.04 20.31 -19.93
CA ALA A 152 -35.34 21.03 -21.18
C ALA A 152 -34.08 21.74 -21.74
N ALA A 153 -33.97 21.76 -23.07
CA ALA A 153 -32.84 22.23 -23.89
C ALA A 153 -32.46 23.71 -23.65
N SER A 154 -31.21 24.14 -23.90
CA SER A 154 -30.81 24.62 -25.23
C SER A 154 -29.29 24.79 -25.38
N ARG A 155 -28.80 24.46 -26.57
CA ARG A 155 -27.42 24.54 -27.05
C ARG A 155 -26.98 25.99 -27.27
N ILE A 156 -25.75 26.33 -26.90
CA ILE A 156 -24.93 27.30 -27.66
C ILE A 156 -23.54 26.69 -27.88
N VAL A 157 -23.18 26.58 -29.16
CA VAL A 157 -21.90 26.13 -29.69
C VAL A 157 -21.05 27.36 -29.94
N VAL A 158 -19.82 27.39 -29.43
CA VAL A 158 -18.73 28.18 -30.05
C VAL A 158 -17.50 27.29 -30.13
N ASN A 159 -17.01 27.14 -31.36
CA ASN A 159 -15.99 26.20 -31.80
C ASN A 159 -14.78 27.01 -32.27
N HIS A 160 -13.58 26.85 -31.70
CA HIS A 160 -12.33 27.32 -32.30
C HIS A 160 -11.18 26.33 -32.02
N GLY A 161 -10.57 25.85 -33.12
CA GLY A 161 -9.11 25.68 -33.21
C GLY A 161 -8.49 24.36 -32.75
N ARG A 162 -8.31 23.45 -33.71
CA ARG A 162 -7.67 22.13 -33.61
C ARG A 162 -6.15 22.22 -33.75
N VAL A 163 -5.39 21.53 -32.89
CA VAL A 163 -4.06 20.97 -33.25
C VAL A 163 -3.97 19.55 -32.69
N VAL A 164 -3.76 18.59 -33.59
CA VAL A 164 -3.52 17.16 -33.30
C VAL A 164 -2.02 16.89 -33.41
N PRO A 165 -1.46 16.07 -32.50
CA PRO A 165 -0.66 14.93 -32.95
C PRO A 165 -1.18 13.60 -32.37
N THR A 166 -1.35 12.64 -33.28
CA THR A 166 -1.39 11.17 -33.13
C THR A 166 -0.18 10.67 -32.30
N SER A 167 -0.20 9.61 -31.49
CA SER A 167 -0.97 8.35 -31.50
C SER A 167 -0.93 7.63 -30.14
N SER A 168 -2.00 6.87 -29.88
CA SER A 168 -2.10 5.62 -29.08
C SER A 168 -1.60 5.57 -27.63
N ASN A 169 -2.50 5.93 -26.70
CA ASN A 169 -2.63 5.29 -25.40
C ASN A 169 -4.13 5.12 -25.12
N GLN A 170 -4.63 3.89 -25.16
CA GLN A 170 -6.01 3.58 -24.77
C GLN A 170 -6.15 3.76 -23.25
N VAL A 171 -6.62 4.94 -22.87
CA VAL A 171 -7.06 5.28 -21.53
C VAL A 171 -8.42 4.61 -21.27
N LEU A 172 -8.48 3.78 -20.23
CA LEU A 172 -9.71 3.33 -19.60
C LEU A 172 -10.56 4.56 -19.23
N ARG A 173 -11.66 4.73 -19.96
CA ARG A 173 -12.60 5.83 -19.83
C ARG A 173 -13.29 5.76 -18.47
N ARG A 174 -13.27 6.88 -17.74
CA ARG A 174 -14.15 7.16 -16.59
C ARG A 174 -15.60 7.08 -17.09
N VAL A 175 -16.39 6.13 -16.60
CA VAL A 175 -17.84 6.08 -16.87
C VAL A 175 -18.55 6.98 -15.86
N PRO A 176 -19.37 7.96 -16.30
CA PRO A 176 -20.22 8.75 -15.42
C PRO A 176 -21.30 7.86 -14.79
N ALA A 177 -21.68 8.14 -13.55
CA ALA A 177 -22.94 7.65 -13.01
C ALA A 177 -24.08 8.11 -13.94
N ASN A 178 -24.95 7.18 -14.33
CA ASN A 178 -26.03 7.30 -15.33
C ASN A 178 -25.61 7.16 -16.80
N SER A 179 -25.21 5.94 -17.18
CA SER A 179 -25.60 5.36 -18.47
C SER A 179 -25.76 3.84 -18.28
N GLU A 180 -27.00 3.36 -18.23
CA GLU A 180 -27.30 1.94 -18.40
C GLU A 180 -26.99 1.55 -19.85
N SER A 181 -25.72 1.34 -20.19
CA SER A 181 -25.37 0.67 -21.43
C SER A 181 -25.59 -0.83 -21.22
N ARG A 182 -26.50 -1.41 -22.01
CA ARG A 182 -26.62 -2.87 -22.26
C ARG A 182 -25.39 -3.37 -23.03
N GLU A 183 -24.20 -3.05 -22.53
CA GLU A 183 -22.95 -3.57 -23.07
C GLU A 183 -22.82 -5.03 -22.63
N THR A 184 -22.87 -5.92 -23.61
CA THR A 184 -22.60 -7.34 -23.44
C THR A 184 -21.20 -7.54 -22.88
N LEU A 185 -21.08 -8.36 -21.85
CA LEU A 185 -19.81 -8.64 -21.19
C LEU A 185 -19.08 -9.73 -21.96
N THR A 186 -17.80 -9.54 -22.23
CA THR A 186 -16.97 -10.59 -22.84
C THR A 186 -16.71 -11.71 -21.83
N PRO A 187 -16.50 -12.97 -22.29
CA PRO A 187 -16.15 -14.07 -21.39
C PRO A 187 -14.93 -13.80 -20.51
N LEU A 188 -13.94 -13.06 -21.04
CA LEU A 188 -12.75 -12.63 -20.29
C LEU A 188 -13.11 -11.66 -19.16
N GLN A 189 -14.01 -10.71 -19.40
CA GLN A 189 -14.49 -9.78 -18.37
C GLN A 189 -15.27 -10.52 -17.28
N LEU A 190 -16.12 -11.47 -17.65
CA LEU A 190 -16.88 -12.28 -16.70
C LEU A 190 -15.96 -13.14 -15.82
N SER A 191 -14.93 -13.76 -16.41
CA SER A 191 -13.91 -14.49 -15.65
C SER A 191 -13.14 -13.57 -14.69
N ALA A 192 -12.69 -12.40 -15.17
CA ALA A 192 -12.00 -11.42 -14.33
C ALA A 192 -12.86 -10.90 -13.17
N MET A 193 -14.15 -10.66 -13.41
CA MET A 193 -15.10 -10.25 -12.38
C MET A 193 -15.31 -11.32 -11.31
N GLY A 194 -15.38 -12.60 -11.72
CA GLY A 194 -15.45 -13.73 -10.77
C GLY A 194 -14.20 -13.83 -9.90
N GLN A 195 -13.02 -13.78 -10.53
CA GLN A 195 -11.74 -13.81 -9.81
C GLN A 195 -11.58 -12.63 -8.85
N GLU A 196 -12.07 -11.44 -9.24
CA GLU A 196 -12.08 -10.27 -8.35
C GLU A 196 -12.90 -10.53 -7.08
N LEU A 197 -14.10 -11.11 -7.20
CA LEU A 197 -14.94 -11.42 -6.04
C LEU A 197 -14.29 -12.46 -5.14
N GLU A 198 -13.73 -13.54 -5.68
CA GLU A 198 -13.00 -14.55 -4.90
C GLU A 198 -11.85 -13.91 -4.11
N ASN A 199 -11.04 -13.08 -4.78
CA ASN A 199 -9.93 -12.38 -4.15
C ASN A 199 -10.39 -11.36 -3.09
N LEU A 200 -11.55 -10.70 -3.29
CA LEU A 200 -12.11 -9.78 -2.31
C LEU A 200 -12.65 -10.52 -1.08
N ILE A 201 -13.34 -11.63 -1.27
CA ILE A 201 -13.83 -12.48 -0.17
C ILE A 201 -12.65 -12.98 0.67
N GLY A 202 -11.61 -13.54 0.03
CA GLY A 202 -10.42 -14.03 0.75
C GLY A 202 -9.69 -12.93 1.52
N ARG A 203 -9.57 -11.72 0.95
CA ARG A 203 -8.98 -10.56 1.64
C ARG A 203 -9.82 -10.09 2.82
N PHE A 204 -11.14 -10.10 2.68
CA PHE A 204 -12.05 -9.76 3.76
C PHE A 204 -11.95 -10.76 4.91
N GLU A 205 -11.96 -12.06 4.62
CA GLU A 205 -11.78 -13.14 5.61
C GLU A 205 -10.44 -12.98 6.35
N SER A 206 -9.36 -12.75 5.60
CA SER A 206 -8.02 -12.55 6.17
C SER A 206 -7.95 -11.32 7.08
N ALA A 207 -8.53 -10.20 6.64
CA ALA A 207 -8.57 -8.97 7.42
C ALA A 207 -9.42 -9.14 8.68
N LEU A 208 -10.54 -9.86 8.60
CA LEU A 208 -11.38 -10.15 9.76
C LEU A 208 -10.64 -11.02 10.79
N LEU A 209 -9.91 -12.04 10.33
CA LEU A 209 -9.08 -12.89 11.18
C LEU A 209 -7.98 -12.08 11.88
N ALA A 210 -7.25 -11.24 11.13
CA ALA A 210 -6.21 -10.36 11.68
C ALA A 210 -6.78 -9.34 12.68
N ALA A 211 -7.94 -8.76 12.37
CA ALA A 211 -8.64 -7.83 13.24
C ALA A 211 -9.12 -8.52 14.53
N ASN A 212 -9.67 -9.73 14.44
CA ASN A 212 -10.09 -10.48 15.61
C ASN A 212 -8.88 -10.90 16.46
N ALA A 213 -7.78 -11.35 15.83
CA ALA A 213 -6.56 -11.75 16.54
C ALA A 213 -5.94 -10.61 17.36
N ALA A 214 -5.86 -9.39 16.81
CA ALA A 214 -5.33 -8.22 17.53
C ALA A 214 -6.19 -7.79 18.73
N ASN A 215 -7.47 -8.13 18.73
CA ASN A 215 -8.44 -7.65 19.71
C ASN A 215 -8.99 -8.76 20.62
N SER A 216 -8.52 -10.00 20.45
CA SER A 216 -8.81 -11.11 21.34
C SER A 216 -7.79 -11.09 22.47
N GLY A 217 -8.22 -10.88 23.72
CA GLY A 217 -7.36 -11.05 24.90
C GLY A 217 -6.97 -12.51 25.19
N LEU A 218 -6.95 -13.36 24.16
CA LEU A 218 -6.77 -14.80 24.22
C LEU A 218 -5.52 -15.19 23.43
N ASP A 219 -4.44 -15.45 24.15
CA ASP A 219 -3.21 -16.05 23.65
C ASP A 219 -3.45 -17.56 23.42
N LEU A 220 -3.82 -17.99 22.21
CA LEU A 220 -3.94 -19.42 21.90
C LEU A 220 -3.48 -19.78 20.48
N GLN A 221 -2.63 -20.81 20.45
CA GLN A 221 -2.06 -21.46 19.26
C GLN A 221 -3.14 -22.08 18.36
N THR A 222 -2.90 -21.93 17.06
CA THR A 222 -3.81 -22.18 15.93
C THR A 222 -4.22 -23.64 15.79
N GLY A 223 -5.53 -23.87 15.57
CA GLY A 223 -6.10 -25.16 15.12
C GLY A 223 -7.40 -25.56 15.81
N ALA A 224 -7.52 -25.32 17.13
CA ALA A 224 -8.70 -25.71 17.93
C ALA A 224 -9.67 -24.55 18.24
N ALA A 225 -9.26 -23.30 17.98
CA ALA A 225 -9.99 -22.10 18.44
C ALA A 225 -11.37 -21.95 17.78
N ILE A 226 -11.57 -22.37 16.53
CA ILE A 226 -12.85 -22.20 15.82
C ILE A 226 -13.99 -23.01 16.48
N GLN A 227 -13.67 -24.17 17.07
CA GLN A 227 -14.68 -25.00 17.73
C GLN A 227 -14.94 -24.58 19.19
N GLN A 228 -13.92 -24.06 19.89
CA GLN A 228 -14.08 -23.53 21.25
C GLN A 228 -14.78 -22.15 21.28
N PHE A 229 -14.63 -21.36 20.20
CA PHE A 229 -15.29 -20.05 20.07
C PHE A 229 -16.83 -20.14 20.08
N LEU A 230 -17.38 -21.27 19.62
CA LEU A 230 -18.84 -21.47 19.52
C LEU A 230 -19.47 -22.04 20.80
N VAL A 231 -18.68 -22.59 21.72
CA VAL A 231 -19.22 -23.43 22.81
C VAL A 231 -19.19 -22.74 24.18
N ASN A 232 -18.23 -21.83 24.45
CA ASN A 232 -18.11 -21.24 25.77
C ASN A 232 -17.83 -19.74 25.68
N ASN A 233 -18.86 -18.90 25.89
CA ASN A 233 -18.81 -17.69 26.73
C ASN A 233 -20.14 -16.92 26.67
N GLU A 234 -20.98 -17.09 27.70
CA GLU A 234 -22.21 -16.30 27.95
C GLU A 234 -21.93 -14.91 28.57
N LYS A 235 -20.69 -14.40 28.50
CA LYS A 235 -20.30 -13.10 29.06
C LYS A 235 -19.39 -12.30 28.13
N GLU A 236 -19.86 -11.98 26.93
CA GLU A 236 -19.29 -10.91 26.08
C GLU A 236 -20.21 -10.59 24.88
N ASN A 237 -21.42 -10.08 25.14
CA ASN A 237 -22.45 -9.90 24.10
C ASN A 237 -22.01 -9.00 22.92
N ALA A 238 -21.13 -8.02 23.12
CA ALA A 238 -20.72 -7.11 22.05
C ALA A 238 -19.72 -7.71 21.03
N ASN A 239 -18.87 -8.66 21.46
CA ASN A 239 -17.89 -9.31 20.59
C ASN A 239 -18.54 -10.46 19.78
N LEU A 240 -19.47 -11.22 20.40
CA LEU A 240 -20.25 -12.23 19.69
C LEU A 240 -21.12 -11.62 18.59
N ASP A 241 -21.78 -10.49 18.84
CA ASP A 241 -22.63 -9.83 17.84
C ASP A 241 -21.85 -9.34 16.62
N LYS A 242 -20.64 -8.79 16.84
CA LYS A 242 -19.74 -8.37 15.74
C LYS A 242 -19.23 -9.56 14.92
N ILE A 243 -18.91 -10.67 15.58
CA ILE A 243 -18.43 -11.89 14.92
C ILE A 243 -19.57 -12.58 14.15
N ASN A 244 -20.76 -12.67 14.74
CA ASN A 244 -21.97 -13.17 14.07
C ASN A 244 -22.31 -12.32 12.84
N THR A 245 -22.19 -10.99 12.95
CA THR A 245 -22.38 -10.06 11.83
C THR A 245 -21.35 -10.30 10.73
N ALA A 246 -20.06 -10.38 11.06
CA ALA A 246 -19.01 -10.58 10.06
C ALA A 246 -19.10 -11.95 9.36
N THR A 247 -19.46 -13.02 10.07
CA THR A 247 -19.74 -14.34 9.49
C THR A 247 -20.96 -14.31 8.57
N ALA A 248 -22.00 -13.53 8.91
CA ALA A 248 -23.15 -13.31 8.04
C ALA A 248 -22.76 -12.58 6.74
N ILE A 249 -21.89 -11.57 6.82
CA ILE A 249 -21.37 -10.83 5.65
C ILE A 249 -20.57 -11.76 4.72
N ILE A 250 -19.69 -12.60 5.25
CA ILE A 250 -18.94 -13.59 4.44
C ILE A 250 -19.89 -14.57 3.75
N THR A 251 -20.89 -15.07 4.49
CA THR A 251 -21.90 -16.00 3.95
C THR A 251 -22.69 -15.35 2.82
N GLN A 252 -23.11 -14.10 3.02
CA GLN A 252 -23.83 -13.33 2.01
C GLN A 252 -22.95 -13.00 0.79
N ALA A 253 -21.66 -12.74 0.99
CA ALA A 253 -20.72 -12.50 -0.10
C ALA A 253 -20.45 -13.76 -0.93
N LYS A 254 -20.31 -14.93 -0.29
CA LYS A 254 -20.20 -16.24 -0.97
C LYS A 254 -21.47 -16.57 -1.76
N ALA A 255 -22.65 -16.28 -1.19
CA ALA A 255 -23.91 -16.40 -1.91
C ALA A 255 -23.98 -15.43 -3.12
N GLY A 256 -23.48 -14.21 -2.96
CA GLY A 256 -23.36 -13.22 -4.03
C GLY A 256 -22.47 -13.68 -5.19
N LEU A 257 -21.31 -14.29 -4.89
CA LEU A 257 -20.45 -14.93 -5.88
C LEU A 257 -21.15 -16.10 -6.59
N GLN A 258 -21.87 -16.96 -5.85
CA GLN A 258 -22.63 -18.05 -6.49
C GLN A 258 -23.74 -17.52 -7.41
N ASN A 259 -24.47 -16.48 -6.99
CA ASN A 259 -25.50 -15.84 -7.81
C ASN A 259 -24.90 -15.19 -9.06
N PHE A 260 -23.72 -14.58 -8.95
CA PHE A 260 -22.95 -14.09 -10.09
C PHE A 260 -22.64 -15.23 -11.08
N LEU A 261 -22.05 -16.33 -10.60
CA LEU A 261 -21.69 -17.48 -11.45
C LEU A 261 -22.93 -18.11 -12.12
N GLN A 262 -24.06 -18.20 -11.41
CA GLN A 262 -25.31 -18.68 -11.98
C GLN A 262 -25.88 -17.75 -13.05
N ALA A 263 -25.77 -16.44 -12.88
CA ALA A 263 -26.19 -15.47 -13.89
C ALA A 263 -25.31 -15.55 -15.15
N VAL A 264 -23.99 -15.74 -14.98
CA VAL A 264 -23.05 -16.00 -16.08
C VAL A 264 -23.42 -17.28 -16.83
N ALA A 265 -23.72 -18.37 -16.11
CA ALA A 265 -24.14 -19.63 -16.72
C ALA A 265 -25.46 -19.52 -17.53
N LYS A 266 -26.34 -18.59 -17.12
CA LYS A 266 -27.60 -18.27 -17.81
C LYS A 266 -27.44 -17.22 -18.92
N GLN A 267 -26.23 -16.76 -19.20
CA GLN A 267 -25.94 -15.69 -20.16
C GLN A 267 -26.68 -14.37 -19.84
N ASP A 268 -26.97 -14.12 -18.57
CA ASP A 268 -27.62 -12.90 -18.09
C ASP A 268 -26.57 -11.91 -17.56
N ASP A 269 -25.94 -11.19 -18.49
CA ASP A 269 -24.88 -10.21 -18.21
C ASP A 269 -25.33 -9.09 -17.27
N TYR A 270 -26.61 -8.71 -17.37
CA TYR A 270 -27.19 -7.66 -16.52
C TYR A 270 -27.21 -8.13 -15.06
N ARG A 271 -27.79 -9.30 -14.79
CA ARG A 271 -27.83 -9.86 -13.42
C ARG A 271 -26.44 -10.18 -12.90
N ALA A 272 -25.54 -10.70 -13.75
CA ALA A 272 -24.15 -10.92 -13.37
C ALA A 272 -23.51 -9.61 -12.88
N ARG A 273 -23.63 -8.52 -13.65
CA ARG A 273 -23.11 -7.20 -13.23
C ARG A 273 -23.71 -6.71 -11.91
N GLN A 274 -25.02 -6.89 -11.71
CA GLN A 274 -25.69 -6.49 -10.47
C GLN A 274 -25.17 -7.28 -9.26
N HIS A 275 -25.10 -8.61 -9.37
CA HIS A 275 -24.57 -9.46 -8.29
C HIS A 275 -23.11 -9.12 -7.97
N TRP A 276 -22.29 -8.84 -8.99
CA TRP A 276 -20.91 -8.41 -8.80
C TRP A 276 -20.81 -7.06 -8.07
N LEU A 277 -21.58 -6.04 -8.50
CA LEU A 277 -21.59 -4.73 -7.85
C LEU A 277 -22.07 -4.80 -6.40
N GLN A 278 -23.15 -5.56 -6.15
CA GLN A 278 -23.73 -5.72 -4.82
C GLN A 278 -22.77 -6.44 -3.87
N THR A 279 -22.18 -7.55 -4.30
CA THR A 279 -21.23 -8.34 -3.49
C THR A 279 -19.99 -7.52 -3.18
N ARG A 280 -19.46 -6.80 -4.17
CA ARG A 280 -18.32 -5.91 -3.97
C ARG A 280 -18.64 -4.81 -2.96
N ARG A 281 -19.78 -4.14 -3.11
CA ARG A 281 -20.21 -3.08 -2.18
C ARG A 281 -20.36 -3.60 -0.76
N LEU A 282 -21.02 -4.75 -0.58
CA LEU A 282 -21.19 -5.42 0.70
C LEU A 282 -19.86 -5.62 1.42
N LEU A 283 -18.85 -6.15 0.72
CA LEU A 283 -17.52 -6.38 1.28
C LEU A 283 -16.78 -5.08 1.61
N TRP A 284 -16.93 -4.04 0.79
CA TRP A 284 -16.30 -2.74 1.04
C TRP A 284 -16.90 -2.01 2.23
N GLU A 285 -18.23 -2.01 2.36
CA GLU A 285 -18.96 -1.31 3.43
C GLU A 285 -18.70 -1.94 4.81
N ASN A 286 -18.37 -3.23 4.83
CA ASN A 286 -18.16 -3.99 6.05
C ASN A 286 -16.69 -4.34 6.31
N TYR A 287 -15.75 -3.78 5.54
CA TYR A 287 -14.33 -4.11 5.69
C TYR A 287 -13.85 -3.67 7.08
N PRO A 288 -13.15 -4.54 7.84
CA PRO A 288 -12.78 -4.27 9.24
C PRO A 288 -11.68 -3.21 9.31
N THR A 289 -12.09 -1.94 9.27
CA THR A 289 -11.24 -0.74 9.37
C THR A 289 -11.33 -0.07 10.74
N ASP A 290 -12.23 -0.53 11.59
CA ASP A 290 -12.56 0.02 12.91
C ASP A 290 -11.57 -0.37 14.01
N ARG A 291 -10.60 -1.24 13.71
CA ARG A 291 -9.65 -1.80 14.69
C ARG A 291 -8.32 -2.18 14.05
N PRO A 292 -7.23 -2.25 14.84
CA PRO A 292 -5.91 -2.66 14.33
C PRO A 292 -5.97 -4.06 13.73
N LEU A 293 -5.34 -4.23 12.58
CA LEU A 293 -5.08 -5.55 12.01
C LEU A 293 -3.81 -6.07 12.66
N ALA A 294 -3.85 -7.24 13.30
CA ALA A 294 -2.63 -7.94 13.68
C ALA A 294 -1.85 -8.18 12.39
N GLN A 295 -0.71 -7.51 12.22
CA GLN A 295 0.27 -8.00 11.26
C GLN A 295 0.72 -9.36 11.82
N PRO A 296 0.60 -10.46 11.05
CA PRO A 296 1.08 -11.74 11.53
C PRO A 296 2.54 -11.55 11.93
N GLU A 297 2.90 -12.00 13.14
CA GLU A 297 4.29 -11.97 13.61
C GLU A 297 5.20 -12.57 12.53
N ILE A 298 6.17 -11.80 12.05
CA ILE A 298 7.14 -12.28 11.06
C ILE A 298 8.18 -13.12 11.79
N ARG A 299 8.10 -14.43 11.63
CA ARG A 299 9.09 -15.39 12.12
C ARG A 299 9.91 -15.81 10.92
N ALA A 300 10.93 -15.00 10.65
CA ALA A 300 11.76 -15.13 9.46
C ALA A 300 13.12 -15.79 9.73
N ILE A 301 13.67 -16.43 8.69
CA ILE A 301 15.05 -16.91 8.68
C ILE A 301 15.73 -16.57 7.36
N TRP A 302 17.02 -16.23 7.42
CA TRP A 302 17.87 -16.12 6.25
C TRP A 302 18.44 -17.49 5.90
N LEU A 303 18.26 -17.91 4.65
CA LEU A 303 18.87 -19.11 4.11
C LEU A 303 19.97 -18.70 3.14
N ASP A 304 21.22 -18.89 3.57
CA ASP A 304 22.40 -18.48 2.83
C ASP A 304 22.72 -19.43 1.66
N ARG A 305 23.47 -18.92 0.69
CA ARG A 305 23.91 -19.64 -0.51
C ARG A 305 24.68 -20.91 -0.16
N GLY A 306 25.48 -20.92 0.92
CA GLY A 306 26.20 -22.11 1.36
C GLY A 306 25.25 -23.24 1.73
N THR A 307 24.22 -22.93 2.52
CA THR A 307 23.15 -23.87 2.86
C THR A 307 22.40 -24.32 1.61
N ILE A 308 21.99 -23.40 0.73
CA ILE A 308 21.25 -23.73 -0.50
C ILE A 308 22.06 -24.71 -1.38
N VAL A 309 23.32 -24.39 -1.68
CA VAL A 309 24.22 -25.23 -2.49
C VAL A 309 24.40 -26.62 -1.90
N SER A 310 24.44 -26.74 -0.57
CA SER A 310 24.67 -28.02 0.10
C SER A 310 23.54 -29.04 -0.12
N THR A 311 22.33 -28.56 -0.43
CA THR A 311 21.16 -29.43 -0.61
C THR A 311 21.18 -30.19 -1.92
N LYS A 312 21.75 -29.64 -3.01
CA LYS A 312 21.91 -30.28 -4.33
C LYS A 312 20.62 -30.76 -5.03
N SER A 313 19.45 -30.72 -4.39
CA SER A 313 18.18 -31.18 -4.95
C SER A 313 16.98 -30.62 -4.20
N LYS A 314 15.81 -30.53 -4.87
CA LYS A 314 14.52 -30.18 -4.23
C LYS A 314 14.20 -31.08 -3.03
N ARG A 315 14.51 -32.38 -3.11
CA ARG A 315 14.23 -33.35 -2.03
C ARG A 315 15.01 -33.03 -0.75
N ASP A 316 16.29 -32.67 -0.89
CA ASP A 316 17.12 -32.35 0.27
C ASP A 316 16.85 -30.94 0.80
N LEU A 317 16.48 -30.00 -0.09
CA LEU A 317 15.98 -28.69 0.29
C LEU A 317 14.66 -28.79 1.07
N ALA A 318 13.76 -29.72 0.70
CA ALA A 318 12.52 -29.99 1.42
C ALA A 318 12.76 -30.32 2.90
N LYS A 319 13.82 -31.06 3.23
CA LYS A 319 14.18 -31.39 4.62
C LYS A 319 14.49 -30.15 5.46
N ILE A 320 15.02 -29.10 4.83
CA ILE A 320 15.24 -27.81 5.51
C ILE A 320 13.90 -27.14 5.74
N PHE A 321 13.07 -26.99 4.71
CA PHE A 321 11.75 -26.38 4.82
C PHE A 321 10.84 -27.12 5.82
N ASP A 322 10.92 -28.44 5.92
CA ASP A 322 10.20 -29.23 6.93
C ASP A 322 10.65 -28.87 8.36
N LYS A 323 11.95 -28.69 8.58
CA LYS A 323 12.48 -28.25 9.88
C LYS A 323 12.04 -26.83 10.20
N LEU A 324 12.06 -25.93 9.21
CA LEU A 324 11.62 -24.55 9.38
C LEU A 324 10.12 -24.49 9.74
N ALA A 325 9.30 -25.28 9.06
CA ALA A 325 7.86 -25.38 9.33
C ALA A 325 7.59 -25.91 10.72
N LYS A 326 8.28 -27.00 11.09
CA LYS A 326 8.19 -27.59 12.43
C LYS A 326 8.64 -26.64 13.54
N ALA A 327 9.60 -25.76 13.25
CA ALA A 327 10.06 -24.73 14.18
C ALA A 327 9.17 -23.47 14.19
N GLY A 328 8.17 -23.38 13.33
CA GLY A 328 7.19 -22.29 13.32
C GLY A 328 7.58 -21.07 12.46
N PHE A 329 8.65 -21.14 11.67
CA PHE A 329 8.98 -20.06 10.73
C PHE A 329 7.89 -19.93 9.66
N ASN A 330 7.51 -18.69 9.34
CA ASN A 330 6.51 -18.38 8.31
C ASN A 330 7.09 -17.56 7.14
N THR A 331 8.36 -17.13 7.23
CA THR A 331 9.02 -16.36 6.18
C THR A 331 10.46 -16.83 5.97
N VAL A 332 10.89 -16.97 4.72
CA VAL A 332 12.28 -17.33 4.36
C VAL A 332 12.88 -16.25 3.45
N PHE A 333 13.97 -15.63 3.88
CA PHE A 333 14.83 -14.80 3.04
C PHE A 333 15.86 -15.68 2.33
N PHE A 334 15.61 -16.00 1.08
CA PHE A 334 16.37 -17.00 0.31
C PHE A 334 17.44 -16.31 -0.53
N GLU A 335 18.73 -16.55 -0.26
CA GLU A 335 19.84 -15.90 -0.96
C GLU A 335 19.85 -16.29 -2.45
N THR A 336 19.33 -15.38 -3.27
CA THR A 336 18.93 -15.62 -4.66
C THR A 336 20.00 -15.14 -5.65
N VAL A 337 20.66 -14.01 -5.33
CA VAL A 337 21.77 -13.46 -6.13
C VAL A 337 22.89 -13.04 -5.20
N ASN A 338 24.07 -13.62 -5.39
CA ASN A 338 25.26 -13.32 -4.59
C ASN A 338 26.48 -13.23 -5.51
N ALA A 339 27.39 -12.27 -5.26
CA ALA A 339 28.67 -12.16 -5.96
C ALA A 339 28.56 -12.27 -7.50
N SER A 340 27.55 -11.64 -8.10
CA SER A 340 27.24 -11.66 -9.54
C SER A 340 26.60 -12.94 -10.10
N TYR A 341 26.30 -13.93 -9.25
CA TYR A 341 25.70 -15.19 -9.65
C TYR A 341 24.28 -15.35 -9.08
N PRO A 342 23.23 -15.45 -9.91
CA PRO A 342 21.96 -16.01 -9.48
C PRO A 342 22.11 -17.52 -9.22
N ILE A 343 21.42 -18.03 -8.21
CA ILE A 343 21.28 -19.47 -7.99
C ILE A 343 20.30 -20.13 -8.98
N TYR A 344 19.52 -19.35 -9.74
CA TYR A 344 18.53 -19.82 -10.70
C TYR A 344 18.94 -19.51 -12.15
N PRO A 345 18.40 -20.23 -13.16
CA PRO A 345 18.62 -19.91 -14.57
C PRO A 345 18.07 -18.51 -14.91
N SER A 346 18.93 -17.63 -15.41
CA SER A 346 18.56 -16.24 -15.73
C SER A 346 18.75 -15.95 -17.22
N ARG A 347 17.84 -15.15 -17.78
CA ARG A 347 17.96 -14.62 -19.16
C ARG A 347 18.78 -13.34 -19.25
N VAL A 348 18.99 -12.67 -18.10
CA VAL A 348 19.65 -11.36 -18.04
C VAL A 348 21.03 -11.49 -17.39
N ALA A 349 21.15 -12.29 -16.34
CA ALA A 349 22.44 -12.50 -15.69
C ALA A 349 23.35 -13.33 -16.61
N PRO A 350 24.64 -12.99 -16.69
CA PRO A 350 25.60 -13.67 -17.55
C PRO A 350 25.73 -15.18 -17.36
N GLU A 351 25.66 -15.64 -16.10
CA GLU A 351 25.98 -17.00 -15.71
C GLU A 351 25.23 -17.36 -14.43
N GLN A 352 24.68 -18.57 -14.33
CA GLN A 352 24.15 -19.12 -13.08
C GLN A 352 25.31 -19.52 -12.16
N ASN A 353 25.11 -19.50 -10.84
CA ASN A 353 26.08 -20.01 -9.88
C ASN A 353 26.49 -21.45 -10.26
N PRO A 354 27.78 -21.73 -10.53
CA PRO A 354 28.23 -23.04 -11.00
C PRO A 354 27.91 -24.19 -10.03
N LEU A 355 27.76 -23.89 -8.74
CA LEU A 355 27.54 -24.89 -7.69
C LEU A 355 26.11 -25.46 -7.66
N VAL A 356 25.17 -24.84 -8.35
CA VAL A 356 23.77 -25.30 -8.49
C VAL A 356 23.42 -25.64 -9.94
N LYS A 357 24.44 -25.78 -10.80
CA LYS A 357 24.24 -26.11 -12.21
C LYS A 357 23.41 -27.38 -12.38
N GLY A 358 22.42 -27.31 -13.26
CA GLY A 358 21.56 -28.44 -13.59
C GLY A 358 20.24 -28.49 -12.81
N TRP A 359 19.98 -27.52 -11.92
CA TRP A 359 18.67 -27.37 -11.30
C TRP A 359 18.38 -25.90 -10.94
N ASP A 360 17.12 -25.61 -10.60
CA ASP A 360 16.66 -24.29 -10.13
C ASP A 360 16.28 -24.37 -8.64
N PRO A 361 17.15 -23.93 -7.72
CA PRO A 361 16.86 -23.91 -6.30
C PRO A 361 15.79 -22.88 -5.92
N LEU A 362 15.64 -21.79 -6.68
CA LEU A 362 14.65 -20.76 -6.37
C LEU A 362 13.24 -21.28 -6.69
N GLU A 363 13.05 -21.87 -7.87
CA GLU A 363 11.78 -22.51 -8.25
C GLU A 363 11.38 -23.57 -7.20
N ALA A 364 12.31 -24.47 -6.87
CA ALA A 364 12.09 -25.49 -5.86
C ALA A 364 11.73 -24.90 -4.48
N ALA A 365 12.40 -23.82 -4.06
CA ALA A 365 12.14 -23.18 -2.78
C ALA A 365 10.78 -22.48 -2.72
N VAL A 366 10.35 -21.83 -3.81
CA VAL A 366 9.04 -21.19 -3.91
C VAL A 366 7.93 -22.22 -3.74
N GLU A 367 8.03 -23.35 -4.45
CA GLU A 367 7.07 -24.46 -4.32
C GLU A 367 7.04 -24.99 -2.88
N LEU A 368 8.20 -25.29 -2.29
CA LEU A 368 8.30 -25.83 -0.93
C LEU A 368 7.78 -24.87 0.14
N ALA A 369 8.01 -23.57 -0.03
CA ALA A 369 7.50 -22.53 0.86
C ALA A 369 5.96 -22.48 0.81
N HIS A 370 5.38 -22.40 -0.39
CA HIS A 370 3.94 -22.32 -0.58
C HIS A 370 3.21 -23.58 -0.10
N GLU A 371 3.77 -24.77 -0.33
CA GLU A 371 3.26 -26.04 0.21
C GLU A 371 3.13 -26.04 1.75
N ARG A 372 3.94 -25.21 2.44
CA ARG A 372 3.99 -25.11 3.91
C ARG A 372 3.36 -23.82 4.44
N GLY A 373 2.70 -23.04 3.58
CA GLY A 373 2.11 -21.77 3.97
C GLY A 373 3.13 -20.71 4.41
N MET A 374 4.36 -20.80 3.90
CA MET A 374 5.42 -19.82 4.15
C MET A 374 5.52 -18.81 3.00
N GLU A 375 5.91 -17.59 3.35
CA GLU A 375 6.37 -16.61 2.38
C GLU A 375 7.85 -16.85 2.03
N LEU A 376 8.19 -16.69 0.76
CA LEU A 376 9.57 -16.68 0.30
C LEU A 376 9.93 -15.33 -0.29
N HIS A 377 10.97 -14.70 0.27
CA HIS A 377 11.48 -13.41 -0.18
C HIS A 377 12.87 -13.60 -0.78
N ALA A 378 13.05 -13.19 -2.03
CA ALA A 378 14.33 -13.28 -2.70
C ALA A 378 15.32 -12.26 -2.09
N TRP A 379 16.37 -12.77 -1.45
CA TRP A 379 17.47 -11.95 -0.92
C TRP A 379 18.54 -11.79 -2.00
N VAL A 380 18.85 -10.54 -2.37
CA VAL A 380 19.79 -10.22 -3.45
C VAL A 380 20.86 -9.25 -3.00
N TRP A 381 22.08 -9.44 -3.49
CA TRP A 381 23.18 -8.48 -3.35
C TRP A 381 23.18 -7.52 -4.54
N ILE A 382 23.01 -6.22 -4.30
CA ILE A 382 22.80 -5.23 -5.37
C ILE A 382 24.12 -4.67 -5.91
N PHE A 383 25.00 -4.17 -5.03
CA PHE A 383 26.26 -3.51 -5.42
C PHE A 383 27.51 -4.30 -5.01
N ALA A 384 27.35 -5.58 -4.71
CA ALA A 384 28.44 -6.49 -4.32
C ALA A 384 28.71 -7.52 -5.42
N ALA A 385 28.95 -7.01 -6.64
CA ALA A 385 29.51 -7.77 -7.74
C ALA A 385 31.01 -8.00 -7.49
N ALA A 386 31.52 -9.18 -7.87
CA ALA A 386 32.85 -9.68 -7.50
C ALA A 386 33.07 -9.82 -5.99
N ASN A 387 33.48 -11.00 -5.54
CA ASN A 387 33.77 -11.21 -4.12
C ASN A 387 34.93 -12.20 -3.96
N GLN A 388 36.02 -11.75 -3.36
CA GLN A 388 37.24 -12.55 -3.23
C GLN A 388 37.01 -13.86 -2.46
N ARG A 389 36.17 -13.85 -1.41
CA ARG A 389 35.81 -15.08 -0.67
C ARG A 389 34.98 -16.02 -1.54
N HIS A 390 34.06 -15.47 -2.34
CA HIS A 390 33.29 -16.27 -3.30
C HIS A 390 34.19 -16.89 -4.37
N ASN A 391 35.18 -16.14 -4.85
CA ASN A 391 36.16 -16.64 -5.82
C ASN A 391 36.91 -17.86 -5.27
N THR A 392 37.34 -17.82 -4.00
CA THR A 392 37.96 -18.99 -3.35
C THR A 392 37.05 -20.22 -3.33
N VAL A 393 35.74 -20.03 -3.07
CA VAL A 393 34.76 -21.13 -3.06
C VAL A 393 34.56 -21.74 -4.46
N LEU A 394 34.66 -20.92 -5.51
CA LEU A 394 34.54 -21.35 -6.90
C LEU A 394 35.88 -21.73 -7.55
N GLU A 395 36.96 -21.79 -6.78
CA GLU A 395 38.33 -22.04 -7.28
C GLU A 395 38.75 -21.07 -8.40
N GLN A 396 38.27 -19.82 -8.33
CA GLN A 396 38.60 -18.74 -9.25
C GLN A 396 39.79 -17.92 -8.77
N PRO A 397 40.50 -17.20 -9.67
CA PRO A 397 41.50 -16.22 -9.29
C PRO A 397 40.96 -15.21 -8.27
N VAL A 398 41.80 -14.80 -7.31
CA VAL A 398 41.39 -13.88 -6.24
C VAL A 398 40.90 -12.55 -6.81
N ASP A 399 41.50 -12.10 -7.90
CA ASP A 399 41.19 -10.86 -8.64
C ASP A 399 40.13 -11.02 -9.74
N TYR A 400 39.50 -12.19 -9.84
CA TYR A 400 38.40 -12.42 -10.78
C TYR A 400 37.20 -11.52 -10.45
N ARG A 401 36.68 -10.81 -11.45
CA ARG A 401 35.67 -9.76 -11.26
C ARG A 401 34.24 -10.29 -11.33
N GLY A 402 34.07 -11.59 -11.51
CA GLY A 402 32.75 -12.18 -11.71
C GLY A 402 32.18 -11.88 -13.09
N PRO A 403 31.17 -12.64 -13.52
CA PRO A 403 30.75 -12.68 -14.92
C PRO A 403 30.01 -11.39 -15.36
N ILE A 404 29.49 -10.60 -14.41
CA ILE A 404 28.89 -9.29 -14.70
C ILE A 404 29.98 -8.27 -15.08
N LEU A 405 31.01 -8.11 -14.25
CA LEU A 405 32.05 -7.09 -14.49
C LEU A 405 33.04 -7.50 -15.59
N GLU A 406 33.15 -8.80 -15.91
CA GLU A 406 33.88 -9.22 -17.12
C GLU A 406 33.16 -8.80 -18.41
N ARG A 407 31.82 -8.78 -18.42
CA ARG A 407 31.03 -8.31 -19.58
C ARG A 407 30.81 -6.80 -19.60
N HIS A 408 30.73 -6.20 -18.43
CA HIS A 408 30.45 -4.77 -18.23
C HIS A 408 31.49 -4.16 -17.28
N PRO A 409 32.75 -4.03 -17.72
CA PRO A 409 33.83 -3.54 -16.87
C PRO A 409 33.62 -2.07 -16.43
N ASP A 410 32.87 -1.31 -17.21
CA ASP A 410 32.50 0.09 -16.95
C ASP A 410 31.49 0.26 -15.80
N TRP A 411 30.86 -0.81 -15.33
CA TRP A 411 29.91 -0.77 -14.21
C TRP A 411 30.57 -0.86 -12.83
N GLY A 412 31.86 -1.20 -12.77
CA GLY A 412 32.60 -1.36 -11.52
C GLY A 412 32.93 -0.02 -10.86
N ILE A 413 32.60 0.13 -9.57
CA ILE A 413 33.07 1.27 -8.77
C ILE A 413 34.51 0.99 -8.34
N VAL A 414 35.38 1.98 -8.55
CA VAL A 414 36.80 1.92 -8.18
C VAL A 414 37.13 2.94 -7.10
N ASP A 415 38.19 2.66 -6.32
CA ASP A 415 38.74 3.63 -5.38
C ASP A 415 39.46 4.80 -6.10
N LYS A 416 40.02 5.73 -5.32
CA LYS A 416 40.76 6.90 -5.87
C LYS A 416 41.99 6.52 -6.69
N GLN A 417 42.50 5.31 -6.54
CA GLN A 417 43.66 4.78 -7.24
C GLN A 417 43.25 3.90 -8.44
N GLY A 418 41.95 3.77 -8.71
CA GLY A 418 41.42 2.96 -9.81
C GLY A 418 41.33 1.46 -9.49
N ARG A 419 41.42 1.05 -8.22
CA ARG A 419 41.35 -0.37 -7.81
C ARG A 419 39.91 -0.79 -7.55
N LEU A 420 39.54 -1.96 -8.08
CA LEU A 420 38.23 -2.59 -7.86
C LEU A 420 38.15 -3.30 -6.50
N PHE A 421 39.21 -4.01 -6.12
CA PHE A 421 39.35 -4.62 -4.80
C PHE A 421 40.22 -3.71 -3.94
N HIS A 422 39.66 -3.14 -2.89
CA HIS A 422 40.32 -2.19 -2.00
C HIS A 422 40.06 -2.48 -0.53
#